data_AF-A0A6A6GRS3-F1
#
_entry.id   AF-A0A6A6GRS3-F1
#
_cell.length_a   1.000
_cell.length_b   1.000
_cell.length_c   1.000
_cell.angle_alpha   90.00
_cell.angle_beta   90.00
_cell.angle_gamma   90.00
#
_symmetry.space_group_name_H-M   'P 1'
#
loop_
_entity.id
_entity.type
_entity.pdbx_description
1 polymer ?
#
loop_
_entity_poly.entity_id
_entity_poly.type
_entity_poly.pdbx_seq_one_letter_code
_entity_poly.pdbx_strand_id
1 'polypeptide(L)'
;DRASQLLAQGVPHGLPKSYRALADHGDVPRTTLQYHARGRRSKEEKAQSQLYLFPWEEKALVEFLVHQDALGHSVQVKHLCSIAFGLA
;
A
#
# COMPACT_ATOMS: atom_id res chain seq x y z
N ASP A 1 -7.39 4.53 -2.70
CA ASP A 1 -6.67 5.79 -2.94
C ASP A 1 -7.65 6.90 -3.34
N ARG A 2 -7.52 8.11 -2.76
CA ARG A 2 -8.45 9.24 -2.99
C ARG A 2 -8.38 9.76 -4.43
N ALA A 3 -7.20 9.76 -5.05
CA ALA A 3 -7.04 10.18 -6.44
C ALA A 3 -7.73 9.18 -7.39
N SER A 4 -7.57 7.88 -7.17
CA SER A 4 -8.28 6.83 -7.95
C SER A 4 -9.80 6.95 -7.82
N GLN A 5 -10.31 7.24 -6.62
CA GLN A 5 -11.74 7.47 -6.40
C GLN A 5 -12.26 8.70 -7.15
N LEU A 6 -11.52 9.82 -7.11
CA LEU A 6 -11.89 11.04 -7.85
C LEU A 6 -11.85 10.85 -9.37
N LEU A 7 -10.89 10.08 -9.88
CA LEU A 7 -10.84 9.74 -11.30
C LEU A 7 -12.04 8.88 -11.73
N ALA A 8 -12.51 7.99 -10.86
CA ALA A 8 -13.68 7.14 -11.11
C ALA A 8 -15.01 7.90 -10.96
N GLN A 9 -15.13 8.76 -9.96
CA GLN A 9 -16.35 9.55 -9.68
C GLN A 9 -16.53 10.69 -10.68
N GLY A 10 -15.43 11.22 -11.21
CA GLY A 10 -15.47 12.35 -12.14
C GLY A 10 -15.85 13.67 -11.46
N VAL A 11 -16.08 14.69 -12.28
CA VAL A 11 -16.46 16.03 -11.81
C VAL A 11 -17.99 16.13 -11.75
N PRO A 12 -18.58 16.82 -10.75
CA PRO A 12 -20.00 17.11 -10.71
C PRO A 12 -20.56 17.69 -12.01
N HIS A 13 -21.83 17.42 -12.27
CA HIS A 13 -22.52 17.87 -13.48
C HIS A 13 -22.51 19.40 -13.58
N GLY A 14 -22.09 19.93 -14.73
CA GLY A 14 -21.97 21.40 -14.96
C GLY A 14 -20.55 21.95 -14.87
N LEU A 15 -19.56 21.16 -14.43
CA LEU A 15 -18.15 21.56 -14.43
C LEU A 15 -17.38 20.94 -15.60
N PRO A 16 -16.33 21.61 -16.11
CA PRO A 16 -15.50 21.06 -17.18
C PRO A 16 -14.75 19.81 -16.71
N LYS A 17 -14.83 18.73 -17.52
CA LYS A 17 -14.11 17.47 -17.28
C LYS A 17 -12.60 17.67 -17.47
N SER A 18 -11.94 18.19 -16.43
CA SER A 18 -10.52 18.49 -16.43
C SER A 18 -9.86 18.10 -15.10
N TYR A 19 -8.58 17.76 -15.14
CA TYR A 19 -7.80 17.49 -13.92
C TYR A 19 -7.77 18.66 -12.94
N ARG A 20 -7.94 19.90 -13.44
CA ARG A 20 -7.99 21.10 -12.61
C ARG A 20 -9.29 21.17 -11.83
N ALA A 21 -10.43 20.99 -12.51
CA ALA A 21 -11.74 20.92 -11.85
C ALA A 21 -11.85 19.74 -10.86
N LEU A 22 -11.24 18.59 -11.20
CA LEU A 22 -11.14 17.45 -10.26
C LEU A 22 -10.29 17.77 -9.03
N ALA A 23 -9.19 18.49 -9.21
CA ALA A 23 -8.33 18.89 -8.10
C ALA A 23 -9.03 19.88 -7.16
N ASP A 24 -9.70 20.88 -7.75
CA ASP A 24 -10.43 21.92 -7.01
C ASP A 24 -11.62 21.34 -6.24
N HIS A 25 -12.32 20.35 -6.80
CA HIS A 25 -13.44 19.65 -6.13
C HIS A 25 -12.96 18.62 -5.09
N GLY A 26 -11.92 17.87 -5.43
CA GLY A 26 -11.51 16.67 -4.70
C GLY A 26 -10.46 16.89 -3.63
N ASP A 27 -9.89 18.11 -3.53
CA ASP A 27 -8.79 18.45 -2.64
C ASP A 27 -7.61 17.46 -2.78
N VAL A 28 -7.26 17.18 -4.04
CA VAL A 28 -6.11 16.36 -4.42
C VAL A 28 -5.32 17.12 -5.48
N PRO A 29 -3.99 17.27 -5.36
CA PRO A 29 -3.21 18.01 -6.33
C PRO A 29 -3.41 17.48 -7.77
N ARG A 30 -3.54 18.42 -8.71
CA ARG A 30 -3.69 18.11 -10.15
C ARG A 30 -2.60 17.15 -10.67
N THR A 31 -1.35 17.34 -10.22
CA THR A 31 -0.21 16.51 -10.61
C THR A 31 -0.38 15.08 -10.13
N THR A 32 -0.86 14.87 -8.91
CA THR A 32 -1.21 13.55 -8.36
C THR A 32 -2.24 12.87 -9.26
N LEU A 33 -3.35 13.53 -9.59
CA LEU A 33 -4.37 12.98 -10.49
C LEU A 33 -3.81 12.59 -11.87
N GLN A 34 -2.93 13.41 -12.45
CA GLN A 34 -2.29 13.10 -13.74
C GLN A 34 -1.37 11.87 -13.66
N TYR A 35 -0.60 11.72 -12.59
CA TYR A 35 0.24 10.54 -12.42
C TYR A 35 -0.59 9.26 -12.24
N HIS A 36 -1.67 9.32 -11.47
CA HIS A 36 -2.58 8.18 -11.28
C HIS A 36 -3.29 7.80 -12.59
N ALA A 37 -3.78 8.77 -13.36
CA ALA A 37 -4.41 8.51 -14.67
C ALA A 37 -3.43 7.89 -15.69
N ARG A 38 -2.12 8.13 -15.51
CA ARG A 38 -1.05 7.48 -16.29
C ARG A 38 -0.64 6.10 -15.76
N GLY A 39 -1.34 5.58 -14.75
CA GLY A 39 -1.10 4.24 -14.19
C GLY A 39 -0.01 4.18 -13.11
N ARG A 40 0.41 5.31 -12.53
CA ARG A 40 1.32 5.28 -11.38
C ARG A 40 0.58 4.74 -10.15
N ARG A 41 1.12 3.69 -9.54
CA ARG A 41 0.62 3.12 -8.28
C ARG A 41 0.67 4.13 -7.14
N SER A 42 -0.27 4.04 -6.22
CA SER A 42 -0.20 4.80 -4.96
C SER A 42 1.00 4.33 -4.11
N LYS A 43 1.35 5.09 -3.07
CA LYS A 43 2.42 4.67 -2.16
C LYS A 43 2.05 3.37 -1.43
N GLU A 44 0.78 3.26 -1.04
CA GLU A 44 0.22 2.10 -0.35
C GLU A 44 0.20 0.89 -1.27
N GLU A 45 -0.32 1.01 -2.50
CA GLU A 45 -0.30 -0.08 -3.50
C GLU A 45 1.12 -0.50 -3.83
N LYS A 46 2.05 0.46 -3.93
CA LYS A 46 3.46 0.16 -4.13
C LYS A 46 4.03 -0.61 -2.94
N ALA A 47 3.77 -0.15 -1.71
CA ALA A 47 4.22 -0.82 -0.49
C ALA A 47 3.68 -2.25 -0.41
N GLN A 48 2.39 -2.44 -0.69
CA GLN A 48 1.76 -3.77 -0.76
C GLN A 48 2.42 -4.65 -1.82
N SER A 49 2.69 -4.13 -3.01
CA SER A 49 3.39 -4.88 -4.07
C SER A 49 4.87 -5.15 -3.77
N GLN A 50 5.45 -4.46 -2.79
CA GLN A 50 6.81 -4.64 -2.31
C GLN A 50 6.89 -5.54 -1.08
N LEU A 51 5.75 -5.99 -0.54
CA LEU A 51 5.75 -7.02 0.50
C LEU A 51 6.33 -8.30 -0.08
N TYR A 52 7.34 -8.82 0.62
CA TYR A 52 8.01 -10.06 0.25
C TYR A 52 7.24 -11.31 0.66
N LEU A 53 6.37 -11.17 1.66
CA LEU A 53 5.60 -12.26 2.23
C LEU A 53 4.14 -12.12 1.84
N PHE A 54 3.52 -13.25 1.52
CA PHE A 54 2.08 -13.34 1.43
C PHE A 54 1.45 -13.21 2.83
N PRO A 55 0.16 -12.81 2.93
CA PRO A 55 -0.50 -12.64 4.22
C PRO A 55 -0.46 -13.87 5.13
N TRP A 56 -0.44 -15.09 4.57
CA TRP A 56 -0.31 -16.32 5.35
C TRP A 56 1.12 -16.58 5.85
N GLU A 57 2.15 -16.21 5.07
CA GLU A 57 3.55 -16.32 5.47
C GLU A 57 3.89 -15.34 6.58
N GLU A 58 3.39 -14.10 6.48
CA GLU A 58 3.50 -13.11 7.55
C GLU A 58 2.86 -13.64 8.84
N LYS A 59 1.69 -14.26 8.74
CA LYS A 59 1.02 -14.89 9.89
C LYS A 59 1.87 -16.00 10.51
N ALA A 60 2.43 -16.89 9.69
CA ALA A 60 3.31 -17.96 10.16
C ALA A 60 4.57 -17.42 10.85
N LEU A 61 5.17 -16.35 10.30
CA LEU A 61 6.32 -15.68 10.91
C LEU A 61 5.97 -15.10 12.28
N VAL A 62 4.82 -14.42 12.41
CA VAL A 62 4.36 -13.87 13.70
C VAL A 62 4.11 -14.97 14.72
N GLU A 63 3.41 -16.05 14.34
CA GLU A 63 3.17 -17.21 15.22
C GLU A 63 4.49 -17.84 15.69
N PHE A 64 5.47 -17.99 14.78
CA PHE A 64 6.80 -18.48 15.12
C PHE A 64 7.52 -17.57 16.12
N LEU A 65 7.51 -16.25 15.90
CA LEU A 65 8.17 -15.30 16.79
C LEU A 65 7.54 -15.27 18.18
N VAL A 66 6.21 -15.30 18.26
CA VAL A 66 5.47 -15.39 19.53
C VAL A 66 5.80 -16.69 20.26
N HIS A 67 5.91 -17.80 19.52
CA HIS A 67 6.31 -19.08 20.10
C HIS A 67 7.75 -19.06 20.65
N GLN A 68 8.69 -18.45 19.93
CA GLN A 68 10.07 -18.28 20.41
C GLN A 68 10.13 -17.42 21.68
N ASP A 69 9.38 -16.31 21.72
CA ASP A 69 9.33 -15.43 22.90
C ASP A 69 8.76 -16.16 24.12
N ALA A 70 7.70 -16.96 23.94
CA ALA A 70 7.13 -17.78 25.01
C ALA A 70 8.12 -18.83 25.56
N LEU A 71 9.09 -19.27 24.76
CA LEU A 71 10.19 -20.15 25.17
C LEU A 71 11.38 -19.39 25.79
N GLY A 72 11.31 -18.06 25.88
CA GLY A 72 12.38 -17.20 26.37
C GLY A 72 13.47 -16.91 25.33
N HIS A 73 13.22 -17.21 24.05
CA HIS A 73 14.12 -16.92 22.95
C HIS A 73 13.73 -15.62 22.26
N SER A 74 14.55 -14.58 22.45
CA SER A 74 14.41 -13.35 21.67
C SER A 74 15.09 -13.51 20.30
N VAL A 75 14.31 -13.45 19.22
CA VAL A 75 14.83 -13.46 17.86
C VAL A 75 15.36 -12.08 17.51
N GLN A 76 16.65 -11.97 17.22
CA GLN A 76 17.24 -10.70 16.80
C GLN A 76 16.72 -10.28 15.43
N VAL A 77 16.45 -8.98 15.25
CA VAL A 77 15.93 -8.39 14.00
C VAL A 77 16.74 -8.81 12.77
N LYS A 78 18.07 -8.94 12.91
CA LYS A 78 18.97 -9.38 11.83
C LYS A 78 18.64 -10.75 11.24
N HIS A 79 17.93 -11.61 11.99
CA HIS A 79 17.53 -12.94 11.55
C HIS A 79 16.14 -12.98 10.92
N LEU A 80 15.32 -11.93 11.06
CA LEU A 80 13.94 -11.91 10.54
C LEU A 80 13.89 -12.11 9.03
N CYS A 81 14.76 -11.44 8.26
CA CYS A 81 14.81 -11.63 6.81
C CYS A 81 15.18 -13.07 6.41
N SER A 82 16.09 -13.71 7.14
CA SER A 82 16.49 -15.09 6.84
C SER A 82 15.37 -16.09 7.17
N ILE A 83 14.61 -15.84 8.23
CA ILE A 83 13.47 -16.69 8.62
C ILE A 83 12.31 -16.48 7.65
N ALA A 84 11.99 -15.23 7.32
CA ALA A 84 11.00 -14.85 6.31
C ALA A 84 11.28 -15.50 4.96
N PHE A 85 12.53 -15.48 4.49
CA PHE A 85 12.93 -16.12 3.24
C PHE A 85 12.73 -17.65 3.26
N GLY A 86 12.86 -18.30 4.41
CA GLY A 86 12.61 -19.74 4.53
C GLY A 86 11.12 -20.13 4.56
N LEU A 87 10.22 -19.15 4.72
CA LEU A 87 8.77 -19.35 4.74
C LEU A 87 8.11 -19.13 3.36
N ALA A 88 8.78 -18.38 2.47
CA ALA A 88 8.34 -18.09 1.10
C ALA A 88 8.75 -19.19 0.11
#